data_AF-A0AAE0M324-F1
#
_entry.id   AF-A0AAE0M324-F1
#
_cell.length_a   1.000
_cell.length_b   1.000
_cell.length_c   1.000
_cell.angle_alpha   90.00
_cell.angle_beta   90.00
_cell.angle_gamma   90.00
#
_symmetry.space_group_name_H-M   'P 1'
#
loop_
_entity.id
_entity.type
_entity.pdbx_description
1 polymer ?
#
loop_
_entity_poly.entity_id
_entity_poly.type
_entity_poly.pdbx_seq_one_letter_code
_entity_poly.pdbx_strand_id
1 'polypeptide(L)'
;MKTTILPALSVLAFFTGSSTAFWGQLRLDYSCPGEGCFTTLNIKDYNTGSTYTCGAVNPSYCTSEGKCPVYCQETSPGGYNWNAQFWQTTDGCDNMDFLGAFGGAGHGYCCGGAPCDIGA
;
A
#
# COMPACT_ATOMS: atom_id res chain seq x y z
N MET A 1 -19.62 -3.23 -63.25
CA MET A 1 -18.56 -2.66 -62.40
C MET A 1 -19.15 -1.53 -61.57
N LYS A 2 -19.25 -1.69 -60.25
CA LYS A 2 -19.45 -0.56 -59.33
C LYS A 2 -18.87 -0.95 -57.97
N THR A 3 -17.61 -0.57 -57.80
CA THR A 3 -16.84 -0.64 -56.55
C THR A 3 -17.47 0.30 -55.54
N THR A 4 -17.76 -0.17 -54.32
CA THR A 4 -18.02 0.71 -53.18
C THR A 4 -17.14 0.26 -52.02
N ILE A 5 -16.46 1.24 -51.45
CA ILE A 5 -15.30 1.16 -50.57
C ILE A 5 -15.78 0.95 -49.12
N LEU A 6 -15.12 0.06 -48.38
CA LEU A 6 -15.30 -0.13 -46.92
C LEU A 6 -14.86 1.11 -46.13
N PRO A 7 -15.33 1.25 -44.89
CA PRO A 7 -14.40 1.55 -43.82
C PRO A 7 -14.42 0.43 -42.76
N ALA A 8 -13.24 -0.11 -42.51
CA ALA A 8 -12.96 -0.99 -41.38
C ALA A 8 -13.15 -0.21 -40.07
N LEU A 9 -14.04 -0.70 -39.20
CA LEU A 9 -14.08 -0.27 -37.80
C LEU A 9 -12.90 -0.93 -37.06
N SER A 10 -11.82 -0.17 -36.87
CA SER A 10 -10.73 -0.56 -36.00
C SER A 10 -11.16 -0.37 -34.54
N VAL A 11 -11.50 -1.47 -33.86
CA VAL A 11 -11.65 -1.50 -32.40
C VAL A 11 -10.25 -1.43 -31.79
N LEU A 12 -9.83 -0.26 -31.32
CA LEU A 12 -8.71 -0.16 -30.38
C LEU A 12 -9.18 -0.73 -29.03
N ALA A 13 -8.85 -2.00 -28.78
CA ALA A 13 -8.88 -2.55 -27.42
C ALA A 13 -7.68 -1.98 -26.66
N PHE A 14 -7.92 -0.88 -25.95
CA PHE A 14 -7.01 -0.41 -24.91
C PHE A 14 -7.06 -1.43 -23.77
N PHE A 15 -6.06 -2.32 -23.70
CA PHE A 15 -5.71 -2.95 -22.44
C PHE A 15 -5.00 -1.89 -21.59
N THR A 16 -5.78 -0.96 -21.02
CA THR A 16 -5.31 -0.19 -19.87
C THR A 16 -5.16 -1.20 -18.75
N GLY A 17 -3.91 -1.60 -18.49
CA GLY A 17 -3.57 -2.52 -17.42
C GLY A 17 -4.23 -2.05 -16.13
N SER A 18 -5.06 -2.91 -15.55
CA SER A 18 -5.53 -2.72 -14.20
C SER A 18 -4.27 -2.71 -13.33
N SER A 19 -3.83 -1.53 -12.87
CA SER A 19 -3.05 -1.50 -11.63
C SER A 19 -3.94 -2.21 -10.63
N THR A 20 -3.54 -3.39 -10.16
CA THR A 20 -4.27 -4.08 -9.09
C THR A 20 -4.14 -3.18 -7.88
N ALA A 21 -5.15 -2.34 -7.68
CA ALA A 21 -5.18 -1.42 -6.59
C ALA A 21 -5.10 -2.24 -5.30
N PHE A 22 -4.12 -1.96 -4.47
CA PHE A 22 -4.05 -2.58 -3.16
C PHE A 22 -5.29 -2.11 -2.38
N TRP A 23 -5.95 -3.04 -1.68
CA TRP A 23 -7.03 -2.73 -0.76
C TRP A 23 -6.88 -3.58 0.48
N GLY A 24 -6.77 -2.92 1.62
CA GLY A 24 -6.44 -3.60 2.86
C GLY A 24 -6.62 -2.72 4.08
N GLN A 25 -6.06 -3.20 5.19
CA GLN A 25 -6.07 -2.51 6.46
C GLN A 25 -4.66 -2.33 6.98
N LEU A 26 -4.39 -1.12 7.46
CA LEU A 26 -3.22 -0.78 8.26
C LEU A 26 -3.62 -0.78 9.73
N ARG A 27 -2.84 -1.45 10.56
CA ARG A 27 -2.93 -1.41 12.02
C ARG A 27 -1.58 -1.01 12.60
N LEU A 28 -1.62 -0.13 13.60
CA LEU A 28 -0.45 0.33 14.34
C LEU A 28 -0.48 -0.29 15.74
N ASP A 29 0.43 -1.23 15.99
CA ASP A 29 0.54 -1.91 17.29
C ASP A 29 1.64 -1.22 18.11
N TYR A 30 1.21 -0.43 19.10
CA TYR A 30 2.10 0.33 19.97
C TYR A 30 2.66 -0.54 21.11
N SER A 31 3.96 -0.47 21.35
CA SER A 31 4.66 -1.20 22.40
C SER A 31 5.73 -0.33 23.05
N CYS A 32 5.80 -0.34 24.38
CA CYS A 32 6.81 0.38 25.16
C CYS A 32 7.57 -0.55 26.10
N PRO A 33 8.46 -1.43 25.60
CA PRO A 33 9.29 -2.22 26.47
C PRO A 33 10.40 -1.34 27.07
N GLY A 34 10.24 -0.94 28.33
CA GLY A 34 11.29 -0.31 29.14
C GLY A 34 11.74 1.07 28.63
N GLU A 35 12.77 1.11 27.79
CA GLU A 35 13.55 2.32 27.44
C GLU A 35 13.03 3.11 26.24
N GLY A 36 11.93 2.68 25.61
CA GLY A 36 11.38 3.40 24.48
C GLY A 36 10.07 2.81 23.98
N CYS A 37 9.35 3.63 23.21
CA CYS A 37 8.11 3.23 22.58
C CYS A 37 8.30 3.14 21.08
N PHE A 38 7.81 2.06 20.50
CA PHE A 38 7.77 1.84 19.06
C PHE A 38 6.38 1.37 18.64
N THR A 39 6.12 1.51 17.36
CA THR A 39 4.89 1.10 16.71
C THR A 39 5.25 0.10 15.62
N THR A 40 4.71 -1.10 15.73
CA THR A 40 4.81 -2.11 14.68
C THR A 40 3.64 -1.93 13.73
N LEU A 41 3.92 -1.80 12.43
CA LEU A 41 2.87 -1.70 11.43
C LEU A 41 2.47 -3.11 10.99
N ASN A 42 1.17 -3.36 10.91
CA ASN A 42 0.63 -4.59 10.41
C ASN A 42 -0.34 -4.31 9.28
N ILE A 43 -0.20 -5.03 8.18
CA ILE A 43 -1.01 -4.87 6.98
C ILE A 43 -1.81 -6.14 6.77
N LYS A 44 -3.08 -5.99 6.38
CA LYS A 44 -3.90 -7.09 5.86
C LYS A 44 -4.37 -6.72 4.46
N ASP A 45 -4.01 -7.52 3.46
CA ASP A 45 -4.55 -7.42 2.11
C ASP A 45 -5.90 -8.14 2.06
N TYR A 46 -6.96 -7.42 1.72
CA TYR A 46 -8.30 -7.98 1.64
C TYR A 46 -8.55 -8.77 0.36
N ASN A 47 -7.76 -8.54 -0.70
CA ASN A 47 -7.92 -9.24 -1.97
C ASN A 47 -7.37 -10.67 -1.88
N THR A 48 -6.22 -10.83 -1.23
CA THR A 48 -5.53 -12.13 -1.12
C THR A 48 -5.77 -12.81 0.23
N GLY A 49 -6.15 -12.04 1.25
CA GLY A 49 -6.20 -12.50 2.64
C GLY A 49 -4.83 -12.53 3.32
N SER A 50 -3.77 -12.11 2.63
CA SER A 50 -2.42 -12.09 3.19
C SER A 50 -2.27 -11.07 4.32
N THR A 51 -1.43 -11.39 5.28
CA THR A 51 -1.06 -10.51 6.39
C THR A 51 0.43 -10.29 6.42
N TYR A 52 0.84 -9.08 6.80
CA TYR A 52 2.24 -8.67 6.85
C TYR A 52 2.52 -7.95 8.15
N THR A 53 3.69 -8.19 8.71
CA THR A 53 4.25 -7.38 9.80
C THR A 53 5.45 -6.63 9.25
N CYS A 54 5.43 -5.32 9.40
CA CYS A 54 6.51 -4.45 8.99
C CYS A 54 7.39 -4.05 10.18
N GLY A 55 8.61 -3.59 9.87
CA GLY A 55 9.55 -3.10 10.86
C GLY A 55 8.93 -2.08 11.82
N ALA A 56 9.44 -2.06 13.06
CA ALA A 56 8.99 -1.11 14.07
C ALA A 56 9.49 0.30 13.74
N VAL A 57 8.61 1.29 13.90
CA VAL A 57 8.92 2.71 13.70
C VAL A 57 8.56 3.49 14.96
N ASN A 58 9.07 4.71 15.07
CA ASN A 58 8.52 5.70 15.99
C ASN A 58 7.77 6.74 15.13
N PRO A 59 6.42 6.72 15.11
CA PRO A 59 5.63 7.56 14.21
C PRO A 59 5.93 9.04 14.33
N SER A 60 6.32 9.52 15.52
CA SER A 60 6.70 10.92 15.77
C SER A 60 7.91 11.38 14.95
N TYR A 61 8.72 10.46 14.43
CA TYR A 61 9.87 10.76 13.55
C TYR A 61 9.60 10.45 12.07
N CYS A 62 8.43 9.91 11.73
CA CYS A 62 8.07 9.55 10.37
C CYS A 62 7.17 10.64 9.78
N THR A 63 7.75 11.68 9.17
CA THR A 63 7.00 12.79 8.55
C THR A 63 7.03 12.72 7.02
N SER A 64 6.26 13.58 6.34
CA SER A 64 6.26 13.69 4.87
C SER A 64 7.65 13.95 4.28
N GLU A 65 8.49 14.69 4.98
CA GLU A 65 9.86 15.04 4.59
C GLU A 65 10.88 13.97 5.03
N GLY A 66 10.56 13.26 6.12
CA GLY A 66 11.40 12.24 6.74
C GLY A 66 10.69 10.89 6.79
N LYS A 67 10.29 10.36 5.64
CA LYS A 67 9.54 9.10 5.57
C LYS A 67 10.36 7.94 6.11
N CYS A 68 9.76 7.11 6.96
CA CYS A 68 10.42 5.95 7.54
C CYS A 68 10.41 4.77 6.56
N PRO A 69 11.58 4.26 6.11
CA PRO A 69 11.62 3.02 5.35
C PRO A 69 11.24 1.85 6.25
N VAL A 70 10.39 0.97 5.76
CA VAL A 70 9.98 -0.25 6.47
C VAL A 70 10.11 -1.44 5.54
N TYR A 71 10.57 -2.56 6.09
CA TYR A 71 10.53 -3.87 5.44
C TYR A 71 9.35 -4.65 6.01
N CYS A 72 8.50 -5.16 5.13
CA CYS A 72 7.30 -5.92 5.48
C CYS A 72 7.49 -7.38 5.13
N GLN A 73 7.29 -8.24 6.12
CA GLN A 73 7.39 -9.68 5.98
C GLN A 73 6.00 -10.29 6.04
N GLU A 74 5.69 -11.18 5.10
CA GLU A 74 4.43 -11.91 5.13
C GLU A 74 4.40 -12.84 6.35
N THR A 75 3.33 -12.73 7.12
CA THR A 75 3.04 -13.59 8.28
C THR A 75 1.99 -14.66 7.95
N SER A 76 1.23 -14.47 6.88
CA SER A 76 0.43 -15.52 6.25
C SER A 76 1.30 -16.47 5.40
N PRO A 77 0.77 -17.65 5.02
CA PRO A 77 1.46 -18.53 4.09
C PRO A 77 1.56 -17.91 2.68
N GLY A 78 2.76 -17.56 2.25
CA GLY A 78 3.01 -17.03 0.89
C GLY A 78 4.46 -16.61 0.66
N GLY A 79 5.12 -16.07 1.69
CA GLY A 79 6.54 -15.70 1.64
C GLY A 79 6.84 -14.42 0.84
N TYR A 80 5.82 -13.61 0.53
CA TYR A 80 5.98 -12.35 -0.20
C TYR A 80 6.42 -11.21 0.71
N ASN A 81 7.68 -10.81 0.62
CA ASN A 81 8.22 -9.71 1.41
C ASN A 81 8.50 -8.50 0.50
N TRP A 82 8.32 -7.30 1.04
CA TRP A 82 8.41 -6.06 0.27
C TRP A 82 8.88 -4.88 1.13
N ASN A 83 9.33 -3.82 0.47
CA ASN A 83 9.73 -2.57 1.13
C ASN A 83 8.63 -1.53 0.96
N ALA A 84 8.53 -0.61 1.91
CA ALA A 84 7.64 0.53 1.84
C ALA A 84 8.22 1.75 2.54
N GLN A 85 7.53 2.88 2.38
CA GLN A 85 7.76 4.08 3.19
C GLN A 85 6.49 4.41 3.96
N PHE A 86 6.63 4.67 5.27
CA PHE A 86 5.55 5.10 6.15
C PHE A 86 5.80 6.52 6.66
N TRP A 87 4.74 7.31 6.75
CA TRP A 87 4.76 8.59 7.45
C TRP A 87 3.38 9.00 7.95
N GLN A 88 3.37 9.90 8.92
CA GLN A 88 2.18 10.60 9.38
C GLN A 88 2.19 12.04 8.90
N THR A 89 1.04 12.52 8.47
CA THR A 89 0.80 13.93 8.16
C THR A 89 0.16 14.64 9.35
N THR A 90 0.30 15.96 9.41
CA THR A 90 -0.14 16.78 10.56
C THR A 90 -1.66 16.85 10.74
N ASP A 91 -2.41 16.47 9.72
CA ASP A 91 -3.86 16.25 9.74
C ASP A 91 -4.26 14.88 10.30
N GLY A 92 -3.29 14.08 10.77
CA GLY A 92 -3.53 12.81 11.45
C GLY A 92 -3.80 11.64 10.50
N CYS A 93 -3.27 11.71 9.28
CA CYS A 93 -3.34 10.60 8.33
C CYS A 93 -2.08 9.74 8.36
N ASP A 94 -2.28 8.43 8.35
CA ASP A 94 -1.25 7.41 8.18
C ASP A 94 -1.09 7.14 6.67
N ASN A 95 0.12 7.28 6.16
CA ASN A 95 0.43 7.18 4.74
C ASN A 95 1.44 6.04 4.51
N MET A 96 1.26 5.32 3.40
CA MET A 96 2.16 4.25 3.00
C MET A 96 2.39 4.25 1.48
N ASP A 97 3.65 4.33 1.08
CA ASP A 97 4.10 4.09 -0.29
C ASP A 97 4.62 2.65 -0.39
N PHE A 98 3.99 1.86 -1.26
CA PHE A 98 4.25 0.44 -1.42
C PHE A 98 5.51 0.13 -2.24
N LEU A 99 6.17 1.16 -2.80
CA LEU A 99 7.43 1.04 -3.56
C LEU A 99 7.41 -0.06 -4.65
N GLY A 100 6.27 -0.24 -5.30
CA GLY A 100 6.09 -1.23 -6.36
C GLY A 100 5.58 -2.59 -5.91
N ALA A 101 5.26 -2.79 -4.63
CA ALA A 101 4.56 -3.98 -4.16
C ALA A 101 3.14 -4.09 -4.76
N PHE A 102 2.50 -5.26 -4.61
CA PHE A 102 1.10 -5.50 -5.04
C PHE A 102 0.81 -5.19 -6.52
N GLY A 103 1.74 -5.54 -7.40
CA GLY A 103 1.57 -5.30 -8.85
C GLY A 103 1.83 -3.86 -9.26
N GLY A 104 2.64 -3.13 -8.49
CA GLY A 104 2.91 -1.72 -8.75
C GLY A 104 1.91 -0.77 -8.08
N ALA A 105 1.26 -1.20 -6.99
CA ALA A 105 0.46 -0.31 -6.16
C ALA A 105 1.34 0.87 -5.72
N GLY A 106 0.76 2.07 -5.80
CA GLY A 106 1.48 3.30 -5.51
C GLY A 106 1.42 3.65 -4.04
N HIS A 107 0.63 4.67 -3.72
CA HIS A 107 0.53 5.25 -2.40
C HIS A 107 -0.90 5.14 -1.88
N GLY A 108 -1.05 4.67 -0.65
CA GLY A 108 -2.32 4.62 0.07
C GLY A 108 -2.24 5.34 1.39
N TYR A 109 -3.39 5.84 1.86
CA TYR A 109 -3.48 6.56 3.12
C TYR A 109 -4.83 6.33 3.79
N CYS A 110 -4.87 6.54 5.10
CA CYS A 110 -6.09 6.61 5.89
C CYS A 110 -5.98 7.73 6.92
N CYS A 111 -7.11 8.25 7.39
CA CYS A 111 -7.15 9.31 8.39
C CYS A 111 -8.12 8.94 9.51
N GLY A 112 -7.91 9.50 10.70
CA GLY A 112 -8.76 9.25 11.87
C GLY A 112 -8.24 8.16 12.81
N GLY A 113 -7.04 7.65 12.57
CA GLY A 113 -6.32 6.70 13.43
C GLY A 113 -6.49 5.24 13.00
N ALA A 114 -5.46 4.45 13.27
CA ALA A 114 -5.44 3.01 13.00
C ALA A 114 -6.12 2.19 14.13
N PRO A 115 -6.68 0.99 13.84
CA PRO A 115 -6.72 0.36 12.52
C PRO A 115 -7.65 1.08 11.56
N CYS A 116 -7.24 1.16 10.30
CA CYS A 116 -7.94 1.88 9.25
C CYS A 116 -7.75 1.17 7.91
N ASP A 117 -8.72 1.32 7.02
CA ASP A 117 -8.60 0.77 5.68
C ASP A 117 -7.79 1.72 4.78
N ILE A 118 -6.89 1.15 3.99
CA ILE A 118 -6.00 1.86 3.08
C ILE A 118 -6.13 1.26 1.68
N GLY A 119 -6.17 2.12 0.67
CA GLY A 119 -6.20 1.73 -0.75
C GLY A 119 -5.17 2.50 -1.56
N ALA A 120 -4.56 1.86 -2.56
CA ALA A 120 -3.52 2.44 -3.42
C ALA A 120 -3.58 1.92 -4.86
#